data_AF-A0A1S9P8P7-F1
#
_entry.id   AF-A0A1S9P8P7-F1
#
_cell.length_a   1.000
_cell.length_b   1.000
_cell.length_c   1.000
_cell.angle_alpha   90.00
_cell.angle_beta   90.00
_cell.angle_gamma   90.00
#
_symmetry.space_group_name_H-M   'P 1'
#
loop_
_entity.id
_entity.type
_entity.pdbx_description
1 polymer ?
#
loop_
_entity_poly.entity_id
_entity_poly.type
_entity_poly.pdbx_seq_one_letter_code
_entity_poly.pdbx_strand_id
1 'polypeptide(L)'
;MKTAKNIAFKLISTLSFCTILLVARSQQTRQSEDYMSIIRKTADSLTSLKPLANANGYYFLVSKSIYDRAIFITKRELQLQAKSTNAKLVQEVLDVLVGLNKSLVSSNISKANTANPPLFVQTVKASLGNFTRYKKPEKLDRLGEYRWTMLQVFENLNQINVGYQVTGLPSEIKQQCWQRILIHQKMTNRHK
;
A
#
# COMPACT_ATOMS: atom_id res chain seq x y z
N MET A 1 -34.66 60.59 50.15
CA MET A 1 -35.37 60.21 48.89
C MET A 1 -34.70 58.93 48.39
N LYS A 2 -35.26 57.72 48.55
CA LYS A 2 -36.31 57.07 47.70
C LYS A 2 -36.07 57.34 46.21
N THR A 3 -35.99 56.43 45.23
CA THR A 3 -36.04 54.96 45.07
C THR A 3 -35.87 54.69 43.56
N ALA A 4 -35.08 53.69 43.14
CA ALA A 4 -35.24 52.86 41.91
C ALA A 4 -34.01 51.93 41.78
N LYS A 5 -33.96 50.77 42.45
CA LYS A 5 -34.39 49.44 41.98
C LYS A 5 -33.96 49.07 40.54
N ASN A 6 -32.99 48.14 40.49
CA ASN A 6 -32.96 46.92 39.68
C ASN A 6 -33.62 46.94 38.30
N ILE A 7 -32.81 46.76 37.24
CA ILE A 7 -32.79 45.60 36.32
C ILE A 7 -31.79 45.96 35.21
N ALA A 8 -30.63 45.29 35.18
CA ALA A 8 -29.87 44.93 33.97
C ALA A 8 -28.50 44.36 34.38
N PHE A 9 -28.53 43.40 35.30
CA PHE A 9 -27.47 42.40 35.38
C PHE A 9 -27.86 41.30 34.37
N LYS A 10 -26.93 40.99 33.46
CA LYS A 10 -26.99 40.03 32.34
C LYS A 10 -27.41 40.61 30.98
N LEU A 11 -26.63 40.19 29.97
CA LEU A 11 -26.68 40.53 28.54
C LEU A 11 -26.06 41.92 28.28
N ILE A 12 -24.80 42.04 27.86
CA ILE A 12 -24.28 41.56 26.58
C ILE A 12 -22.77 41.34 26.75
N SER A 13 -22.35 40.08 26.91
CA SER A 13 -20.95 39.64 26.88
C SER A 13 -20.70 38.67 25.71
N THR A 14 -21.49 38.77 24.64
CA THR A 14 -21.64 37.69 23.66
C THR A 14 -21.83 38.19 22.23
N LEU A 15 -21.10 39.23 21.80
CA LEU A 15 -21.17 39.68 20.41
C LEU A 15 -19.82 39.97 19.73
N SER A 16 -18.71 39.41 20.22
CA SER A 16 -17.43 39.47 19.49
C SER A 16 -16.62 38.17 19.54
N PHE A 17 -17.31 37.01 19.56
CA PHE A 17 -16.69 35.69 19.38
C PHE A 17 -17.33 34.86 18.25
N CYS A 18 -18.42 35.34 17.64
CA CYS A 18 -19.13 34.59 16.59
C CYS A 18 -18.54 34.78 15.18
N THR A 19 -17.59 35.69 14.96
CA THR A 19 -16.99 35.90 13.63
C THR A 19 -15.75 35.04 13.37
N ILE A 20 -15.17 34.40 14.40
CA ILE A 20 -14.03 33.48 14.24
C ILE A 20 -14.50 32.02 14.02
N LEU A 21 -15.77 31.71 14.33
CA LEU A 21 -16.34 30.36 14.18
C LEU A 21 -16.91 30.03 12.79
N LEU A 22 -16.86 30.97 11.84
CA LEU A 22 -17.40 30.78 10.49
C LEU A 22 -16.34 30.51 9.39
N VAL A 23 -15.07 30.40 9.75
CA VAL A 23 -14.00 29.84 8.87
C VAL A 23 -13.61 28.42 9.32
N ALA A 24 -14.50 27.73 10.04
CA ALA A 24 -14.29 26.36 10.54
C ALA A 24 -15.22 25.33 9.88
N ARG A 25 -15.87 25.65 8.76
CA ARG A 25 -16.74 24.72 8.02
C ARG A 25 -16.48 24.74 6.53
N SER A 26 -15.40 24.05 6.15
CA SER A 26 -15.38 23.02 5.11
C SER A 26 -13.94 22.66 4.72
N GLN A 27 -13.05 22.45 5.69
CA GLN A 27 -12.08 21.39 5.47
C GLN A 27 -12.89 20.10 5.62
N GLN A 28 -13.45 19.61 4.51
CA GLN A 28 -13.58 18.16 4.35
C GLN A 28 -12.20 17.63 4.69
N THR A 29 -12.03 17.16 5.93
CA THR A 29 -10.92 16.31 6.29
C THR A 29 -11.09 15.11 5.39
N ARG A 30 -10.47 15.17 4.20
CA ARG A 30 -10.41 14.04 3.26
C ARG A 30 -9.97 12.88 4.11
N GLN A 31 -10.92 11.98 4.39
CA GLN A 31 -10.67 10.83 5.24
C GLN A 31 -9.48 10.14 4.59
N SER A 32 -8.36 10.14 5.31
CA SER A 32 -7.08 9.74 4.74
C SER A 32 -7.27 8.33 4.19
N GLU A 33 -7.05 8.14 2.89
CA GLU A 33 -7.35 6.87 2.25
C GLU A 33 -6.58 5.73 2.95
N ASP A 34 -7.31 4.67 3.30
CA ASP A 34 -6.80 3.46 3.95
C ASP A 34 -5.75 2.78 3.06
N TYR A 35 -4.74 2.16 3.68
CA TYR A 35 -3.61 1.56 2.96
C TYR A 35 -4.04 0.48 1.98
N MET A 36 -5.02 -0.33 2.37
CA MET A 36 -5.51 -1.41 1.52
C MET A 36 -6.29 -0.86 0.31
N SER A 37 -7.05 0.22 0.51
CA SER A 37 -7.77 0.91 -0.57
C SER A 37 -6.82 1.43 -1.65
N ILE A 38 -5.67 1.98 -1.24
CA ILE A 38 -4.63 2.47 -2.16
C ILE A 38 -4.06 1.33 -3.03
N ILE A 39 -3.77 0.17 -2.43
CA ILE A 39 -3.26 -1.00 -3.18
C ILE A 39 -4.36 -1.61 -4.07
N ARG A 40 -5.61 -1.70 -3.60
CA ARG A 40 -6.74 -2.20 -4.40
C ARG A 40 -6.92 -1.42 -5.70
N LYS A 41 -6.92 -0.08 -5.64
CA LYS A 41 -6.98 0.76 -6.85
C LYS A 41 -5.85 0.47 -7.84
N THR A 42 -4.66 0.16 -7.33
CA THR A 42 -3.52 -0.23 -8.17
C THR A 42 -3.76 -1.60 -8.80
N ALA A 43 -4.26 -2.57 -8.03
CA ALA A 43 -4.58 -3.91 -8.53
C ALA A 43 -5.73 -3.91 -9.56
N ASP A 44 -6.78 -3.11 -9.33
CA ASP A 44 -7.91 -2.96 -10.26
C ASP A 44 -7.43 -2.37 -11.58
N SER A 45 -6.58 -1.34 -11.53
CA SER A 45 -5.96 -0.76 -12.72
C SER A 45 -5.14 -1.80 -13.48
N LEU A 46 -4.32 -2.61 -12.80
CA LEU A 46 -3.54 -3.68 -13.43
C LEU A 46 -4.41 -4.78 -14.04
N THR A 47 -5.55 -5.11 -13.40
CA THR A 47 -6.48 -6.14 -13.88
C THR A 47 -7.19 -5.70 -15.17
N SER A 48 -7.39 -4.39 -15.36
CA SER A 48 -7.95 -3.82 -16.57
C SER A 48 -6.99 -3.83 -17.77
N LEU A 49 -5.68 -4.05 -17.54
CA LEU A 49 -4.70 -4.13 -18.62
C LEU A 49 -4.83 -5.45 -19.37
N LYS A 50 -4.78 -5.39 -20.71
CA LYS A 50 -4.58 -6.60 -21.52
C LYS A 50 -3.19 -7.16 -21.18
N PRO A 51 -3.07 -8.46 -20.86
CA PRO A 51 -1.76 -9.06 -20.61
C PRO A 51 -0.83 -8.81 -21.80
N LEU A 52 0.38 -8.34 -21.55
CA LEU A 52 1.38 -8.15 -22.60
C LEU A 52 1.70 -9.51 -23.24
N ALA A 53 2.01 -9.58 -24.53
CA ALA A 53 2.33 -10.86 -25.18
C ALA A 53 3.52 -11.61 -24.55
N ASN A 54 4.39 -10.86 -23.85
CA ASN A 54 5.62 -11.32 -23.23
C ASN A 54 5.47 -11.47 -21.70
N ALA A 55 5.78 -12.66 -21.18
CA ALA A 55 5.68 -13.00 -19.75
C ALA A 55 6.60 -12.16 -18.87
N ASN A 56 7.83 -11.91 -19.31
CA ASN A 56 8.79 -11.08 -18.57
C ASN A 56 8.26 -9.66 -18.43
N GLY A 57 7.87 -9.04 -19.55
CA GLY A 57 7.34 -7.68 -19.57
C GLY A 57 6.10 -7.54 -18.68
N TYR A 58 5.18 -8.52 -18.75
CA TYR A 58 3.98 -8.51 -17.92
C TYR A 58 4.30 -8.69 -16.42
N TYR A 59 5.16 -9.64 -16.07
CA TYR A 59 5.64 -9.87 -14.70
C TYR A 59 6.27 -8.61 -14.10
N PHE A 60 7.20 -7.98 -14.82
CA PHE A 60 7.91 -6.81 -14.33
C PHE A 60 6.99 -5.60 -14.19
N LEU A 61 6.11 -5.36 -15.17
CA LEU A 61 5.12 -4.27 -15.09
C LEU A 61 4.24 -4.40 -13.85
N VAL A 62 3.65 -5.59 -13.65
CA VAL A 62 2.74 -5.85 -12.53
C VAL A 62 3.49 -5.75 -11.20
N SER A 63 4.61 -6.46 -11.05
CA SER A 63 5.37 -6.49 -9.80
C SER A 63 5.90 -5.11 -9.43
N LYS A 64 6.45 -4.37 -10.41
CA LYS A 64 6.95 -3.00 -10.21
C LYS A 64 5.85 -2.06 -9.74
N SER A 65 4.68 -2.12 -10.38
CA SER A 65 3.55 -1.26 -10.02
C SER A 65 3.08 -1.50 -8.58
N ILE A 66 3.06 -2.76 -8.14
CA ILE A 66 2.73 -3.12 -6.75
C ILE A 66 3.82 -2.61 -5.79
N TYR A 67 5.10 -2.84 -6.08
CA TYR A 67 6.19 -2.34 -5.23
C TYR A 67 6.19 -0.82 -5.12
N ASP A 68 6.08 -0.09 -6.24
CA ASP A 68 6.09 1.37 -6.25
C ASP A 68 4.96 1.91 -5.36
N ARG A 69 3.79 1.25 -5.37
CA ARG A 69 2.69 1.63 -4.49
C ARG A 69 2.91 1.25 -3.03
N ALA A 70 3.46 0.08 -2.75
CA ALA A 70 3.82 -0.33 -1.39
C ALA A 70 4.86 0.62 -0.78
N ILE A 71 5.89 0.99 -1.55
CA ILE A 71 6.91 1.98 -1.17
C ILE A 71 6.26 3.32 -0.84
N PHE A 72 5.31 3.78 -1.66
CA PHE A 72 4.58 5.03 -1.37
C PHE A 72 3.85 4.96 -0.03
N ILE A 73 3.12 3.88 0.25
CA ILE A 73 2.43 3.66 1.53
C ILE A 73 3.42 3.65 2.69
N THR A 74 4.52 2.89 2.57
CA THR A 74 5.52 2.76 3.62
C THR A 74 6.24 4.09 3.90
N LYS A 75 6.58 4.88 2.88
CA LYS A 75 7.15 6.23 3.07
C LYS A 75 6.21 7.14 3.85
N ARG A 76 4.91 7.09 3.52
CA ARG A 76 3.89 7.86 4.23
C ARG A 76 3.77 7.40 5.68
N GLU A 77 3.72 6.09 5.93
CA GLU A 77 3.68 5.55 7.30
C GLU A 77 4.94 5.90 8.08
N LEU A 78 6.11 5.89 7.45
CA LEU A 78 7.37 6.26 8.11
C LEU A 78 7.34 7.71 8.60
N GLN A 79 6.82 8.64 7.80
CA GLN A 79 6.66 10.04 8.20
C GLN A 79 5.75 10.19 9.42
N LEU A 80 4.68 9.39 9.48
CA LEU A 80 3.73 9.39 10.58
C LEU A 80 4.31 8.76 11.86
N GLN A 81 5.18 7.77 11.70
CA GLN A 81 5.84 7.07 12.79
C GLN A 81 7.19 7.70 13.19
N ALA A 82 7.61 8.83 12.58
CA ALA A 82 8.96 9.38 12.70
C ALA A 82 9.44 9.63 14.14
N LYS A 83 8.52 9.87 15.08
CA LYS A 83 8.81 10.10 16.51
C LYS A 83 8.40 8.92 17.41
N SER A 84 8.05 7.78 16.81
CA SER A 84 7.64 6.58 17.52
C SER A 84 8.76 5.53 17.57
N THR A 85 8.63 4.56 18.46
CA THR A 85 9.48 3.36 18.50
C THR A 85 9.32 2.47 17.26
N ASN A 86 8.25 2.66 16.47
CA ASN A 86 7.95 1.87 15.28
C ASN A 86 8.67 2.37 14.02
N ALA A 87 9.27 3.56 14.04
CA ALA A 87 9.95 4.15 12.88
C ALA A 87 10.98 3.19 12.26
N LYS A 88 11.79 2.55 13.10
CA LYS A 88 12.83 1.60 12.66
C LYS A 88 12.22 0.42 11.91
N LEU A 89 11.12 -0.14 12.39
CA LEU A 89 10.44 -1.25 11.72
C LEU A 89 9.91 -0.83 10.35
N VAL A 90 9.29 0.35 10.26
CA VAL A 90 8.74 0.85 9.00
C VAL A 90 9.88 1.16 8.01
N GLN A 91 11.01 1.69 8.48
CA GLN A 91 12.22 1.90 7.69
C GLN A 91 12.79 0.57 7.16
N GLU A 92 12.88 -0.47 7.99
CA GLU A 92 13.34 -1.81 7.56
C GLU A 92 12.48 -2.36 6.42
N VAL A 93 11.15 -2.22 6.53
CA VAL A 93 10.23 -2.62 5.44
C VAL A 93 10.46 -1.77 4.19
N LEU A 94 10.70 -0.47 4.34
CA LEU A 94 10.99 0.43 3.21
C LEU A 94 12.25 -0.02 2.47
N ASP A 95 13.33 -0.30 3.19
CA ASP A 95 14.61 -0.70 2.63
C ASP A 95 14.48 -2.02 1.86
N VAL A 96 13.73 -2.98 2.42
CA VAL A 96 13.42 -4.24 1.75
C VAL A 96 12.61 -4.01 0.48
N LEU A 97 11.54 -3.22 0.51
CA LEU A 97 10.72 -2.95 -0.66
C LEU A 97 11.52 -2.23 -1.76
N VAL A 98 12.35 -1.24 -1.39
CA VAL A 98 13.21 -0.52 -2.34
C VAL A 98 14.26 -1.46 -2.94
N GLY A 99 14.88 -2.33 -2.13
CA GLY A 99 15.85 -3.32 -2.60
C GLY A 99 15.22 -4.33 -3.58
N LEU A 100 14.05 -4.86 -3.23
CA LEU A 100 13.29 -5.78 -4.08
C LEU A 100 12.89 -5.11 -5.41
N ASN A 101 12.39 -3.87 -5.36
CA ASN A 101 12.02 -3.11 -6.56
C ASN A 101 13.24 -2.83 -7.46
N LYS A 102 14.39 -2.48 -6.88
CA LYS A 102 15.65 -2.30 -7.64
C LYS A 102 16.16 -3.61 -8.25
N SER A 103 15.92 -4.75 -7.57
CA SER A 103 16.29 -6.08 -8.07
C SER A 103 15.37 -6.60 -9.19
N LEU A 104 14.24 -5.93 -9.46
CA LEU A 104 13.50 -6.16 -10.69
C LEU A 104 14.32 -5.58 -11.85
N VAL A 105 15.22 -6.41 -12.38
CA VAL A 105 16.08 -6.05 -13.51
C VAL A 105 15.22 -5.67 -14.71
N SER A 106 15.28 -4.41 -15.16
CA SER A 106 14.68 -3.99 -16.44
C SER A 106 15.65 -4.09 -17.62
N SER A 107 16.92 -4.42 -17.38
CA SER A 107 17.99 -4.33 -18.37
C SER A 107 18.72 -5.68 -18.53
N ASN A 108 18.75 -6.19 -19.75
CA ASN A 108 19.66 -7.23 -20.27
C ASN A 108 19.22 -8.70 -20.21
N ILE A 109 18.13 -9.04 -19.54
CA ILE A 109 17.39 -10.21 -20.01
C ILE A 109 16.79 -9.72 -21.31
N SER A 110 17.39 -10.10 -22.45
CA SER A 110 16.74 -10.05 -23.77
C SER A 110 15.25 -10.24 -23.54
N LYS A 111 14.38 -9.48 -24.19
CA LYS A 111 12.95 -9.78 -24.23
C LYS A 111 12.78 -11.14 -24.92
N ALA A 112 13.27 -12.22 -24.30
CA ALA A 112 13.03 -13.59 -24.60
C ALA A 112 11.52 -13.60 -24.67
N ASN A 113 11.05 -13.80 -25.88
CA ASN A 113 9.65 -13.60 -26.20
C ASN A 113 8.92 -14.85 -25.72
N THR A 114 8.96 -15.08 -24.41
CA THR A 114 8.24 -16.13 -23.74
C THR A 114 6.79 -15.69 -23.77
N ALA A 115 6.01 -16.37 -24.62
CA ALA A 115 4.58 -16.22 -24.63
C ALA A 115 4.05 -16.41 -23.20
N ASN A 116 3.05 -15.63 -22.82
CA ASN A 116 2.38 -15.80 -21.53
C ASN A 116 1.72 -17.18 -21.43
N PRO A 117 2.19 -18.08 -20.54
CA PRO A 117 1.47 -19.31 -20.31
C PRO A 117 0.10 -18.98 -19.67
N PRO A 118 -0.99 -19.66 -20.06
CA PRO A 118 -2.32 -19.42 -19.48
C PRO A 118 -2.32 -19.47 -17.95
N LEU A 119 -1.57 -20.42 -17.37
CA LEU A 119 -1.45 -20.57 -15.92
C LEU A 119 -0.83 -19.33 -15.25
N PHE A 120 0.23 -18.75 -15.83
CA PHE A 120 0.85 -17.55 -15.28
C PHE A 120 -0.14 -16.36 -15.26
N VAL A 121 -0.87 -16.17 -16.36
CA VAL A 121 -1.89 -15.10 -16.46
C VAL A 121 -2.99 -15.30 -15.43
N GLN A 122 -3.45 -16.54 -15.25
CA GLN A 122 -4.45 -16.88 -14.24
C GLN A 122 -3.95 -16.61 -12.82
N THR A 123 -2.71 -17.00 -12.51
CA THR A 123 -2.08 -16.71 -11.21
C THR A 123 -2.01 -15.21 -10.95
N VAL A 124 -1.54 -14.42 -11.91
CA VAL A 124 -1.49 -12.95 -11.76
C VAL A 124 -2.90 -12.38 -11.51
N LYS A 125 -3.89 -12.78 -12.30
CA LYS A 125 -5.28 -12.32 -12.12
C LYS A 125 -5.85 -12.70 -10.76
N ALA A 126 -5.60 -13.92 -10.30
CA ALA A 126 -6.03 -14.38 -8.99
C ALA A 126 -5.38 -13.57 -7.87
N SER A 127 -4.06 -13.34 -7.93
CA SER A 127 -3.32 -12.54 -6.95
C SER A 127 -3.78 -11.08 -6.91
N LEU A 128 -4.03 -10.46 -8.07
CA LEU A 128 -4.60 -9.11 -8.13
C LEU A 128 -6.02 -9.09 -7.54
N GLY A 129 -6.83 -10.09 -7.87
CA GLY A 129 -8.19 -10.24 -7.34
C GLY A 129 -8.26 -10.49 -5.84
N ASN A 130 -7.21 -11.04 -5.22
CA ASN A 130 -7.20 -11.26 -3.77
C ASN A 130 -7.23 -9.94 -2.98
N PHE A 131 -6.65 -8.86 -3.50
CA PHE A 131 -6.66 -7.56 -2.80
C PHE A 131 -8.07 -7.05 -2.48
N THR A 132 -9.07 -7.38 -3.32
CA THR A 132 -10.47 -7.03 -3.07
C THR A 132 -11.16 -8.00 -2.12
N ARG A 133 -10.69 -9.25 -2.03
CA ARG A 133 -11.26 -10.32 -1.19
C ARG A 133 -10.83 -10.23 0.27
N TYR A 134 -9.62 -9.71 0.54
CA TYR A 134 -9.14 -9.63 1.91
C TYR A 134 -9.99 -8.68 2.74
N LYS A 135 -10.53 -9.22 3.84
CA LYS A 135 -11.21 -8.44 4.87
C LYS A 135 -10.20 -8.09 5.95
N LYS A 136 -10.03 -6.78 6.20
CA LYS A 136 -9.18 -6.29 7.28
C LYS A 136 -9.74 -6.77 8.62
N PRO A 137 -8.92 -7.35 9.52
CA PRO A 137 -9.34 -7.64 10.87
C PRO A 137 -9.84 -6.40 11.59
N GLU A 138 -10.84 -6.57 12.45
CA GLU A 138 -11.36 -5.47 13.27
C GLU A 138 -10.36 -5.07 14.35
N LYS A 139 -10.46 -3.83 14.83
CA LYS A 139 -9.71 -3.31 16.00
C LYS A 139 -8.19 -3.30 15.85
N LEU A 140 -7.67 -3.33 14.63
CA LEU A 140 -6.25 -3.07 14.41
C LEU A 140 -5.91 -1.61 14.73
N ASP A 141 -4.84 -1.41 15.47
CA ASP A 141 -4.22 -0.09 15.58
C ASP A 141 -3.57 0.28 14.24
N ARG A 142 -3.14 1.54 14.09
CA ARG A 142 -2.56 2.03 12.83
C ARG A 142 -1.40 1.16 12.32
N LEU A 143 -0.53 0.73 13.23
CA LEU A 143 0.61 -0.11 12.88
C LEU A 143 0.16 -1.52 12.47
N GLY A 144 -0.85 -2.07 13.14
CA GLY A 144 -1.50 -3.32 12.76
C GLY A 144 -2.11 -3.25 11.37
N GLU A 145 -2.79 -2.15 11.02
CA GLU A 145 -3.33 -1.95 9.67
C GLU A 145 -2.23 -1.89 8.61
N TYR A 146 -1.14 -1.17 8.89
CA TYR A 146 0.03 -1.11 8.02
C TYR A 146 0.67 -2.48 7.81
N ARG A 147 0.96 -3.21 8.90
CA ARG A 147 1.54 -4.55 8.86
C ARG A 147 0.66 -5.50 8.08
N TRP A 148 -0.63 -5.52 8.40
CA TRP A 148 -1.60 -6.37 7.71
C TRP A 148 -1.64 -6.09 6.20
N THR A 149 -1.60 -4.81 5.80
CA THR A 149 -1.53 -4.43 4.38
C THR A 149 -0.25 -4.93 3.71
N MET A 150 0.92 -4.77 4.36
CA MET A 150 2.19 -5.25 3.83
C MET A 150 2.26 -6.78 3.74
N LEU A 151 1.64 -7.50 4.68
CA LEU A 151 1.46 -8.95 4.58
C LEU A 151 0.72 -9.33 3.28
N GLN A 152 -0.40 -8.66 2.97
CA GLN A 152 -1.14 -8.93 1.74
C GLN A 152 -0.31 -8.62 0.49
N VAL A 153 0.47 -7.54 0.51
CA VAL A 153 1.39 -7.18 -0.59
C VAL A 153 2.41 -8.30 -0.83
N PHE A 154 3.12 -8.75 0.21
CA PHE A 154 4.13 -9.79 0.08
C PHE A 154 3.56 -11.15 -0.32
N GLU A 155 2.41 -11.54 0.23
CA GLU A 155 1.76 -12.81 -0.12
C GLU A 155 1.32 -12.85 -1.59
N ASN A 156 0.76 -11.76 -2.12
CA ASN A 156 0.35 -11.73 -3.53
C ASN A 156 1.53 -11.60 -4.49
N LEU A 157 2.57 -10.84 -4.12
CA LEU A 157 3.83 -10.82 -4.89
C LEU A 157 4.50 -12.20 -4.89
N ASN A 158 4.38 -12.98 -3.81
CA ASN A 158 4.85 -14.37 -3.79
C ASN A 158 4.11 -15.27 -4.76
N GLN A 159 2.78 -15.21 -4.79
CA GLN A 159 2.00 -15.97 -5.76
C GLN A 159 2.38 -15.61 -7.20
N ILE A 160 2.54 -14.32 -7.50
CA ILE A 160 2.99 -13.84 -8.81
C ILE A 160 4.38 -14.39 -9.15
N ASN A 161 5.34 -14.34 -8.22
CA ASN A 161 6.69 -14.90 -8.39
C ASN A 161 6.64 -16.40 -8.68
N VAL A 162 5.86 -17.18 -7.92
CA VAL A 162 5.69 -18.62 -8.13
C VAL A 162 5.10 -18.91 -9.52
N GLY A 163 4.06 -18.17 -9.90
CA GLY A 163 3.48 -18.29 -11.24
C GLY A 163 4.46 -17.91 -12.36
N TYR A 164 5.39 -17.00 -12.11
CA TYR A 164 6.40 -16.62 -13.09
C TYR A 164 7.51 -17.67 -13.23
N GLN A 165 7.89 -18.37 -12.15
CA GLN A 165 8.92 -19.42 -12.19
C GLN A 165 8.58 -20.58 -13.13
N VAL A 166 7.29 -20.85 -13.37
CA VAL A 166 6.84 -21.92 -14.27
C VAL A 166 6.86 -21.52 -15.76
N THR A 167 7.26 -20.30 -16.11
CA THR A 167 7.24 -19.79 -17.50
C THR A 167 8.44 -20.19 -18.36
N GLY A 168 9.18 -21.25 -17.99
CA GLY A 168 10.32 -21.73 -18.78
C GLY A 168 11.55 -20.81 -18.77
N LEU A 169 11.74 -20.03 -17.70
CA LEU A 169 12.81 -19.05 -17.59
C LEU A 169 14.22 -19.68 -17.51
N PRO A 170 15.27 -18.95 -17.97
CA PRO A 170 16.65 -19.22 -17.63
C PRO A 170 16.89 -19.40 -16.13
N SER A 171 17.85 -20.25 -15.76
CA SER A 171 18.19 -20.60 -14.37
C SER A 171 18.49 -19.37 -13.51
N GLU A 172 19.25 -18.41 -14.04
CA GLU A 172 19.62 -17.17 -13.36
C GLU A 172 18.40 -16.35 -12.94
N ILE A 173 17.41 -16.22 -13.83
CA ILE A 173 16.17 -15.48 -13.56
C ILE A 173 15.32 -16.23 -12.54
N LYS A 174 15.25 -17.57 -12.64
CA LYS A 174 14.55 -18.41 -11.63
C LYS A 174 15.16 -18.22 -10.25
N GLN A 175 16.49 -18.16 -10.16
CA GLN A 175 17.20 -17.92 -8.91
C GLN A 175 16.90 -16.53 -8.33
N GLN A 176 16.90 -15.47 -9.15
CA GLN A 176 16.50 -14.14 -8.71
C GLN A 176 15.05 -14.11 -8.21
N CYS A 177 14.15 -14.79 -8.92
CA CYS A 177 12.75 -14.90 -8.52
C CYS A 177 12.61 -15.67 -7.19
N TRP A 178 13.41 -16.72 -7.00
CA TRP A 178 13.45 -17.49 -5.76
C TRP A 178 13.96 -16.66 -4.58
N GLN A 179 15.01 -15.88 -4.77
CA GLN A 179 15.52 -14.95 -3.76
C GLN A 179 14.45 -13.95 -3.31
N ARG A 180 13.67 -13.40 -4.26
CA ARG A 180 12.53 -12.53 -3.92
C ARG A 180 11.48 -13.26 -3.08
N ILE A 181 11.14 -14.50 -3.42
CA ILE A 181 10.20 -15.32 -2.65
C ILE A 181 10.69 -15.52 -1.21
N LEU A 182 11.96 -15.88 -1.02
CA LEU A 182 12.55 -16.07 0.30
C LEU A 182 12.52 -14.79 1.15
N ILE A 183 12.84 -13.64 0.54
CA ILE A 183 12.78 -12.34 1.22
C ILE A 183 11.34 -12.02 1.65
N HIS A 184 10.37 -12.21 0.76
CA HIS A 184 8.95 -11.99 1.10
C HIS A 184 8.49 -12.92 2.23
N GLN A 185 8.81 -14.22 2.17
CA GLN A 185 8.46 -15.18 3.23
C GLN A 185 9.07 -14.79 4.57
N LYS A 186 10.33 -14.33 4.58
CA LYS A 186 10.98 -13.80 5.79
C LYS A 186 10.23 -12.60 6.36
N MET A 187 9.80 -11.67 5.52
CA MET A 187 9.02 -10.51 5.95
C MET A 187 7.64 -10.93 6.47
N THR A 188 6.93 -11.80 5.75
CA THR A 188 5.64 -12.33 6.18
C THR A 188 5.73 -13.01 7.55
N ASN A 189 6.73 -13.86 7.76
CA ASN A 189 6.89 -14.58 9.04
C ASN A 189 7.27 -13.67 10.20
N ARG A 190 7.96 -12.55 9.95
CA ARG A 190 8.35 -11.59 10.99
C ARG A 190 7.20 -10.67 11.42
N HIS A 191 6.18 -10.54 10.59
CA HIS A 191 5.06 -9.61 10.78
C HIS A 191 3.72 -10.30 11.04
N LYS A 192 3.68 -11.64 11.05
CA LYS A 192 2.60 -12.45 11.63
C LYS A 192 2.70 -12.44 13.15
#